data_AF-A0A6N6MFK4-F1
#
_entry.id   AF-A0A6N6MFK4-F1
#
_cell.length_a   1.000
_cell.length_b   1.000
_cell.length_c   1.000
_cell.angle_alpha   90.00
_cell.angle_beta   90.00
_cell.angle_gamma   90.00
#
_symmetry.space_group_name_H-M   'P 1'
#
loop_
_entity.id
_entity.type
_entity.pdbx_description
1 polymer ?
#
loop_
_entity_poly.entity_id
_entity_poly.type
_entity_poly.pdbx_seq_one_letter_code
_entity_poly.pdbx_strand_id
1 'polypeptide(L)'
;MAGDLRYLTPRGDAFYARRVIPKALRPYFNGKTERRIALGSNKKLAERALHAAMAQIEDEFAAARAKLDVVAFPQPRIRARPLTTDQIARTHYAEELEIDRQLREGKHCEIDWSVERDLTLDGLPSKVEVPDEDEPTNVWPIKSRLTLYQERAAREPATQTQPGELAHSGFTPPSPRHRELQVKALRRVASGQSNNDEMQAVVGWAVEKFQARGSTAVEAGSGDWRSLARTLAQVQLAALEATIERDAGYEPSPPKLPILAESATPTTVVPIRLRGPAVPILDLLDGYLRTLKAQGKGAAAELRWRPVFKNLVRYLGYDDARQLTKADIAGWRDHLLENEKLAPKTIRDVHLASLRAVLRWAADNDKIAEDPAARVRIDVAKKVRTREKGLDDTEAAAVLKAVLSYQAPAARSSSTRESPHRSAAKRWLPWLCALTGARVAEMAQLRGQDVQIRDGITYLRITPDAGSVKSGHYRDVPVHPQLVSIGFLDFVRAAGNGPLFYDVGKVRKSPLHPSKIVASHIAAWVRSLGLIDDSVDPSHGWRHRFKTVGREAGINDRILDALQGHAGRTAGDDYGDVTLKTRDAAIRRIPAYKVG
;
A
#
# COMPACT_ATOMS: atom_id res chain seq x y z
N MET A 1 43.18 -27.79 3.21
CA MET A 1 41.89 -28.53 3.16
C MET A 1 40.91 -27.69 2.36
N ALA A 2 40.74 -28.01 1.07
CA ALA A 2 39.97 -27.22 0.11
C ALA A 2 38.48 -27.28 0.43
N GLY A 3 37.87 -26.13 0.68
CA GLY A 3 36.44 -26.01 0.95
C GLY A 3 35.63 -26.46 -0.27
N ASP A 4 34.55 -27.19 0.02
CA ASP A 4 33.57 -27.66 -0.95
C ASP A 4 33.16 -26.52 -1.90
N LEU A 5 33.54 -26.60 -3.18
CA LEU A 5 33.24 -25.59 -4.19
C LEU A 5 31.75 -25.71 -4.55
N ARG A 6 30.91 -25.14 -3.70
CA ARG A 6 29.43 -25.17 -3.69
C ARG A 6 28.74 -24.88 -5.04
N TYR A 7 29.47 -24.32 -6.00
CA TYR A 7 28.96 -23.90 -7.30
C TYR A 7 29.54 -24.69 -8.49
N LEU A 8 30.48 -25.61 -8.26
CA LEU A 8 31.04 -26.48 -9.28
C LEU A 8 30.33 -27.83 -9.27
N THR A 9 29.72 -28.24 -10.39
CA THR A 9 28.99 -29.52 -10.48
C THR A 9 29.52 -30.37 -11.64
N PRO A 10 29.96 -31.62 -11.41
CA PRO A 10 30.30 -32.55 -12.49
C PRO A 10 29.04 -33.14 -13.15
N ARG A 11 29.05 -33.31 -14.47
CA ARG A 11 28.00 -34.01 -15.22
C ARG A 11 28.59 -34.67 -16.46
N GLY A 12 28.62 -36.00 -16.49
CA GLY A 12 29.38 -36.75 -17.50
C GLY A 12 30.86 -36.41 -17.39
N ASP A 13 31.52 -36.19 -18.54
CA ASP A 13 32.95 -35.87 -18.61
C ASP A 13 33.26 -34.37 -18.45
N ALA A 14 32.30 -33.53 -18.07
CA ALA A 14 32.48 -32.08 -17.98
C ALA A 14 32.05 -31.48 -16.63
N PHE A 15 32.72 -30.40 -16.25
CA PHE A 15 32.40 -29.57 -15.09
C PHE A 15 31.58 -28.34 -15.50
N TYR A 16 30.67 -27.92 -14.62
CA TYR A 16 29.80 -26.77 -14.83
C TYR A 16 29.83 -25.83 -13.63
N ALA A 17 29.85 -24.52 -13.87
CA ALA A 17 29.44 -23.52 -12.90
C ALA A 17 27.90 -23.53 -12.81
N ARG A 18 27.34 -23.63 -11.61
CA ARG A 18 25.90 -23.74 -11.38
C ARG A 18 25.42 -22.75 -10.32
N ARG A 19 24.38 -21.99 -10.67
CA ARG A 19 23.67 -21.08 -9.75
C ARG A 19 22.16 -21.22 -9.90
N VAL A 20 21.44 -21.13 -8.79
CA VAL A 20 19.96 -21.14 -8.79
C VAL A 20 19.46 -19.77 -9.23
N ILE A 21 18.51 -19.75 -10.17
CA ILE A 21 17.87 -18.52 -10.65
C ILE A 21 16.80 -18.10 -9.63
N PRO A 22 16.87 -16.89 -9.05
CA PRO A 22 15.83 -16.36 -8.17
C PRO A 22 14.44 -16.41 -8.82
N LYS A 23 13.39 -16.74 -8.04
CA LYS A 23 12.03 -16.97 -8.57
C LYS A 23 11.52 -15.81 -9.45
N ALA A 24 11.82 -14.57 -9.07
CA ALA A 24 11.43 -13.37 -9.80
C ALA A 24 12.10 -13.23 -11.18
N LEU A 25 13.28 -13.84 -11.39
CA LEU A 25 14.04 -13.71 -12.64
C LEU A 25 13.77 -14.86 -13.61
N ARG A 26 13.12 -15.94 -13.19
CA ARG A 26 12.85 -17.13 -14.03
C ARG A 26 12.14 -16.83 -15.36
N PRO A 27 11.21 -15.87 -15.47
CA PRO A 27 10.61 -15.49 -16.75
C PRO A 27 11.65 -15.04 -17.80
N TYR A 28 12.72 -14.36 -17.38
CA TYR A 28 13.80 -13.87 -18.27
C TYR A 28 14.79 -14.98 -18.68
N PHE A 29 14.65 -16.18 -18.11
CA PHE A 29 15.48 -17.35 -18.42
C PHE A 29 14.61 -18.52 -18.93
N ASN A 30 13.51 -18.24 -19.63
CA ASN A 30 12.59 -19.24 -20.20
C ASN A 30 12.08 -20.25 -19.16
N GLY A 31 11.81 -19.78 -17.94
CA GLY A 31 11.29 -20.62 -16.84
C GLY A 31 12.32 -21.54 -16.18
N LYS A 32 13.60 -21.49 -16.58
CA LYS A 32 14.67 -22.31 -15.99
C LYS A 32 14.85 -21.99 -14.50
N THR A 33 15.11 -23.02 -13.71
CA THR A 33 15.30 -22.90 -12.25
C THR A 33 16.77 -22.65 -11.87
N GLU A 34 17.69 -22.87 -12.81
CA GLU A 34 19.13 -22.77 -12.61
C GLU A 34 19.84 -22.36 -13.90
N ARG A 35 20.93 -21.61 -13.73
CA ARG A 35 21.84 -21.21 -14.81
C ARG A 35 23.12 -22.02 -14.68
N ARG A 36 23.56 -22.60 -15.80
CA ARG A 36 24.77 -23.42 -15.90
C ARG A 36 25.67 -22.90 -17.02
N ILE A 37 26.98 -22.86 -16.78
CA ILE A 37 28.03 -22.57 -17.76
C ILE A 37 29.03 -23.72 -17.76
N ALA A 38 29.36 -24.26 -18.92
CA ALA A 38 30.33 -25.35 -19.07
C ALA A 38 31.76 -24.82 -18.85
N LEU A 39 32.56 -25.57 -18.10
CA LEU A 39 33.94 -25.22 -17.72
C LEU A 39 34.99 -26.21 -18.27
N GLY A 40 34.56 -27.20 -19.06
CA GLY A 40 35.41 -28.23 -19.66
C GLY A 40 35.58 -29.48 -18.79
N SER A 41 36.39 -30.43 -19.26
CA SER A 41 36.57 -31.77 -18.67
C SER A 41 37.68 -31.86 -17.62
N ASN A 42 38.60 -30.90 -17.59
CA ASN A 42 39.70 -30.89 -16.63
C ASN A 42 39.34 -30.09 -15.36
N LYS A 43 39.27 -30.79 -14.23
CA LYS A 43 38.88 -30.22 -12.92
C LYS A 43 39.73 -29.01 -12.51
N LYS A 44 41.06 -29.05 -12.68
CA LYS A 44 41.94 -27.95 -12.25
C LYS A 44 41.74 -26.68 -13.08
N LEU A 45 41.47 -26.85 -14.39
CA LEU A 45 41.15 -25.73 -15.28
C LEU A 45 39.75 -25.18 -14.97
N ALA A 46 38.79 -26.05 -14.69
CA ALA A 46 37.43 -25.66 -14.32
C ALA A 46 37.39 -24.86 -13.00
N GLU A 47 38.19 -25.25 -11.99
CA GLU A 47 38.29 -24.51 -10.72
C GLU A 47 38.83 -23.08 -10.92
N ARG A 48 39.83 -22.91 -11.81
CA ARG A 48 40.35 -21.58 -12.17
C ARG A 48 39.33 -20.74 -12.94
N ALA A 49 38.53 -21.36 -13.81
CA ALA A 49 37.52 -20.69 -14.62
C ALA A 49 36.20 -20.42 -13.87
N LEU A 50 35.98 -21.06 -12.71
CA LEU A 50 34.72 -20.99 -11.95
C LEU A 50 34.35 -19.56 -11.55
N HIS A 51 35.31 -18.76 -11.08
CA HIS A 51 35.04 -17.40 -10.61
C HIS A 51 34.59 -16.48 -11.75
N ALA A 52 35.20 -16.59 -12.93
CA ALA A 52 34.80 -15.84 -14.11
C ALA A 52 33.40 -16.24 -14.60
N ALA A 53 33.10 -17.54 -14.65
CA ALA A 53 31.77 -18.02 -15.02
C ALA A 53 30.69 -17.61 -14.00
N MET A 54 31.02 -17.55 -12.72
CA MET A 54 30.09 -17.07 -11.69
C MET A 54 29.83 -15.57 -11.81
N ALA A 55 30.84 -14.76 -12.13
CA ALA A 55 30.67 -13.34 -12.42
C ALA A 55 29.73 -13.15 -13.61
N GLN A 56 29.93 -13.91 -14.69
CA GLN A 56 29.05 -13.88 -15.86
C GLN A 56 27.59 -14.24 -15.51
N ILE A 57 27.35 -15.24 -14.66
CA ILE A 57 26.01 -15.59 -14.22
C ILE A 57 25.37 -14.46 -13.38
N GLU A 58 26.14 -13.82 -12.51
CA GLU A 58 25.63 -12.71 -11.69
C GLU A 58 25.39 -11.45 -12.56
N ASP A 59 26.18 -11.21 -13.60
CA ASP A 59 25.95 -10.14 -14.59
C ASP A 59 24.67 -10.39 -15.41
N GLU A 60 24.44 -11.64 -15.84
CA GLU A 60 23.17 -12.03 -16.48
C GLU A 60 21.98 -11.80 -15.53
N PHE A 61 22.13 -12.08 -14.24
CA PHE A 61 21.10 -11.79 -13.24
C PHE A 61 20.92 -10.30 -13.00
N ALA A 62 21.99 -9.51 -13.02
CA ALA A 62 21.94 -8.06 -12.90
C ALA A 62 21.22 -7.43 -14.11
N ALA A 63 21.52 -7.89 -15.32
CA ALA A 63 20.82 -7.46 -16.54
C ALA A 63 19.33 -7.87 -16.53
N ALA A 64 19.00 -9.07 -16.04
CA ALA A 64 17.61 -9.48 -15.88
C ALA A 64 16.86 -8.68 -14.81
N ARG A 65 17.53 -8.28 -13.71
CA ARG A 65 16.99 -7.36 -12.71
C ARG A 65 16.76 -5.97 -13.29
N ALA A 66 17.70 -5.45 -14.07
CA ALA A 66 17.54 -4.17 -14.75
C ALA A 66 16.33 -4.20 -15.72
N LYS A 67 16.10 -5.31 -16.42
CA LYS A 67 14.90 -5.49 -17.26
C LYS A 67 13.61 -5.63 -16.46
N LEU A 68 13.67 -6.14 -15.24
CA LEU A 68 12.55 -6.15 -14.29
C LEU A 68 12.26 -4.73 -13.75
N ASP A 69 13.29 -3.92 -13.55
CA ASP A 69 13.14 -2.51 -13.15
C ASP A 69 12.61 -1.63 -14.31
N VAL A 70 12.87 -2.01 -15.56
CA VAL A 70 12.39 -1.30 -16.77
C VAL A 70 10.97 -1.71 -17.17
N VAL A 71 10.46 -2.86 -16.71
CA VAL A 71 9.09 -3.33 -17.01
C VAL A 71 8.30 -3.53 -15.72
N ALA A 72 7.36 -2.62 -15.48
CA ALA A 72 6.28 -2.64 -14.48
C ALA A 72 6.46 -1.81 -13.19
N PHE A 73 6.95 -0.58 -13.32
CA PHE A 73 6.34 0.54 -12.59
C PHE A 73 5.77 1.51 -13.64
N PRO A 74 4.55 2.05 -13.47
CA PRO A 74 4.16 3.20 -14.28
C PRO A 74 5.28 4.23 -14.10
N GLN A 75 5.89 4.64 -15.22
CA GLN A 75 6.84 5.75 -15.21
C GLN A 75 6.18 6.87 -14.39
N PRO A 76 6.89 7.47 -13.41
CA PRO A 76 6.30 8.56 -12.66
C PRO A 76 5.77 9.56 -13.67
N ARG A 77 4.50 9.93 -13.55
CA ARG A 77 4.05 11.21 -14.11
C ARG A 77 4.87 12.23 -13.33
N ILE A 78 6.04 12.60 -13.86
CA ILE A 78 6.76 13.78 -13.42
C ILE A 78 5.73 14.89 -13.58
N ARG A 79 5.09 15.30 -12.47
CA ARG A 79 4.11 16.37 -12.52
C ARG A 79 4.91 17.62 -12.82
N ALA A 80 4.81 18.09 -14.06
CA ALA A 80 5.24 19.42 -14.42
C ALA A 80 4.54 20.41 -13.49
N ARG A 81 5.29 21.44 -13.09
CA ARG A 81 4.86 22.65 -12.36
C ARG A 81 3.39 23.01 -12.63
N PRO A 82 2.61 23.52 -11.65
CA PRO A 82 1.37 24.22 -12.00
C PRO A 82 1.73 25.28 -13.05
N LEU A 83 1.09 25.16 -14.21
CA LEU A 83 1.38 26.00 -15.37
C LEU A 83 1.12 27.46 -14.97
N THR A 84 2.02 28.34 -15.36
CA THR A 84 1.77 29.78 -15.27
C THR A 84 0.54 30.15 -16.11
N THR A 85 -0.13 31.27 -15.80
CA THR A 85 -1.26 31.78 -16.58
C THR A 85 -0.94 31.82 -18.08
N ASP A 86 0.27 32.23 -18.46
CA ASP A 86 0.75 32.27 -19.85
C ASP A 86 0.91 30.89 -20.48
N GLN A 87 1.40 29.92 -19.72
CA GLN A 87 1.50 28.54 -20.19
C GLN A 87 0.12 27.91 -20.36
N ILE A 88 -0.79 28.15 -19.42
CA ILE A 88 -2.19 27.71 -19.51
C ILE A 88 -2.86 28.33 -20.75
N ALA A 89 -2.65 29.63 -20.98
CA ALA A 89 -3.18 30.35 -22.13
C ALA A 89 -2.70 29.74 -23.47
N ARG A 90 -1.39 29.49 -23.61
CA ARG A 90 -0.83 28.89 -24.83
C ARG A 90 -1.30 27.46 -25.04
N THR A 91 -1.33 26.65 -23.97
CA THR A 91 -1.83 25.27 -24.05
C THR A 91 -3.30 25.26 -24.45
N HIS A 92 -4.12 26.13 -23.87
CA HIS A 92 -5.54 26.21 -24.22
C HIS A 92 -5.75 26.66 -25.66
N TYR A 93 -5.00 27.66 -26.14
CA TYR A 93 -5.08 28.14 -27.52
C TYR A 93 -4.75 27.02 -28.53
N ALA A 94 -3.66 26.28 -28.29
CA ALA A 94 -3.26 25.17 -29.15
C ALA A 94 -4.31 24.05 -29.18
N GLU A 95 -4.95 23.74 -28.03
CA GLU A 95 -6.04 22.77 -27.97
C GLU A 95 -7.25 23.20 -28.82
N GLU A 96 -7.65 24.49 -28.79
CA GLU A 96 -8.78 24.98 -29.59
C GLU A 96 -8.50 24.94 -31.09
N LEU A 97 -7.28 25.26 -31.52
CA LEU A 97 -6.87 25.17 -32.93
C LEU A 97 -6.81 23.71 -33.42
N GLU A 98 -6.39 22.78 -32.57
CA GLU A 98 -6.37 21.34 -32.89
C GLU A 98 -7.78 20.77 -32.99
N ILE A 99 -8.69 21.18 -32.09
CA ILE A 99 -10.12 20.82 -32.18
C ILE A 99 -10.72 21.34 -33.49
N ASP A 100 -10.42 22.58 -33.88
CA ASP A 100 -10.86 23.15 -35.16
C ASP A 100 -10.33 22.36 -36.37
N ARG A 101 -9.05 21.95 -36.35
CA ARG A 101 -8.45 21.12 -37.39
C ARG A 101 -9.11 19.74 -37.50
N GLN A 102 -9.26 19.04 -36.37
CA GLN A 102 -9.85 17.69 -36.32
C GLN A 102 -11.30 17.68 -36.81
N LEU A 103 -12.07 18.72 -36.49
CA LEU A 103 -13.44 18.87 -36.99
C LEU A 103 -13.51 19.01 -38.51
N ARG A 104 -12.44 19.50 -39.16
CA ARG A 104 -12.37 19.66 -40.62
C ARG A 104 -11.77 18.44 -41.33
N GLU A 105 -10.88 17.69 -40.68
CA GLU A 105 -10.26 16.46 -41.22
C GLU A 105 -11.19 15.22 -41.13
N GLY A 106 -12.20 15.24 -40.26
CA GLY A 106 -13.16 14.16 -40.09
C GLY A 106 -14.07 13.95 -41.30
N LYS A 107 -14.11 12.71 -41.82
CA LYS A 107 -14.88 12.25 -43.00
C LYS A 107 -16.42 12.22 -42.83
N HIS A 108 -17.01 13.08 -42.00
CA HIS A 108 -18.43 13.40 -42.03
C HIS A 108 -18.49 14.90 -41.83
N CYS A 109 -18.67 15.65 -42.93
CA CYS A 109 -19.37 16.92 -43.08
C CYS A 109 -18.81 17.68 -44.30
N GLU A 110 -19.49 17.55 -45.43
CA GLU A 110 -19.54 18.64 -46.41
C GLU A 110 -20.21 19.82 -45.71
N ILE A 111 -19.40 20.80 -45.28
CA ILE A 111 -19.90 22.09 -44.80
C ILE A 111 -19.79 23.05 -45.99
N ASP A 112 -20.94 23.50 -46.48
CA ASP A 112 -21.01 24.60 -47.43
C ASP A 112 -20.79 25.93 -46.68
N TRP A 113 -19.62 26.53 -46.87
CA TRP A 113 -19.19 27.78 -46.24
C TRP A 113 -19.65 29.04 -47.01
N SER A 114 -20.53 28.92 -48.01
CA SER A 114 -20.84 30.00 -48.94
C SER A 114 -21.71 31.16 -48.42
N VAL A 115 -22.04 31.23 -47.11
CA VAL A 115 -22.98 32.23 -46.56
C VAL A 115 -22.32 33.33 -45.69
N GLU A 116 -21.02 33.28 -45.38
CA GLU A 116 -20.37 34.30 -44.52
C GLU A 116 -19.56 35.33 -45.31
N ARG A 117 -20.17 35.99 -46.31
CA ARG A 117 -19.48 37.00 -47.13
C ARG A 117 -19.46 38.43 -46.55
N ASP A 118 -20.18 38.72 -45.45
CA ASP A 118 -20.41 40.10 -44.98
C ASP A 118 -20.09 40.39 -43.49
N LEU A 119 -19.16 39.66 -42.86
CA LEU A 119 -18.74 39.94 -41.48
C LEU A 119 -17.25 40.34 -41.40
N THR A 120 -16.93 41.55 -41.87
CA THR A 120 -15.65 42.20 -41.54
C THR A 120 -15.74 42.86 -40.15
N LEU A 121 -14.69 42.65 -39.34
CA LEU A 121 -14.57 43.08 -37.93
C LEU A 121 -14.71 44.60 -37.70
N ASP A 122 -14.57 45.41 -38.74
CA ASP A 122 -14.53 46.88 -38.65
C ASP A 122 -15.93 47.55 -38.67
N GLY A 123 -17.00 46.79 -38.92
CA GLY A 123 -18.37 47.33 -39.08
C GLY A 123 -19.29 47.29 -37.85
N LEU A 124 -18.85 46.73 -36.72
CA LEU A 124 -19.72 46.54 -35.56
C LEU A 124 -19.70 47.75 -34.62
N PRO A 125 -20.86 48.39 -34.31
CA PRO A 125 -20.89 49.55 -33.43
C PRO A 125 -20.40 49.20 -32.02
N SER A 126 -19.59 50.09 -31.45
CA SER A 126 -18.98 49.95 -30.11
C SER A 126 -19.98 49.96 -28.95
N LYS A 127 -21.25 50.31 -29.22
CA LYS A 127 -22.37 50.20 -28.30
C LYS A 127 -23.57 49.61 -29.03
N VAL A 128 -24.08 48.50 -28.53
CA VAL A 128 -25.44 48.03 -28.79
C VAL A 128 -26.16 48.10 -27.45
N GLU A 129 -27.32 48.76 -27.45
CA GLU A 129 -28.16 48.90 -26.27
C GLU A 129 -28.53 47.54 -25.69
N VAL A 130 -28.57 47.48 -24.36
CA VAL A 130 -29.00 46.32 -23.58
C VAL A 130 -30.49 46.09 -23.87
N PRO A 131 -30.93 44.87 -24.23
CA PRO A 131 -32.36 44.60 -24.35
C PRO A 131 -33.04 44.74 -22.99
N ASP A 132 -34.27 45.26 -22.99
CA ASP A 132 -35.14 45.43 -21.82
C ASP A 132 -35.19 44.19 -20.90
N GLU A 133 -35.38 44.45 -19.60
CA GLU A 133 -35.26 43.51 -18.46
C GLU A 133 -36.23 42.30 -18.46
N ASP A 134 -36.99 42.04 -19.53
CA ASP A 134 -38.05 41.01 -19.58
C ASP A 134 -37.78 39.82 -20.53
N GLU A 135 -36.59 39.69 -21.13
CA GLU A 135 -36.16 38.40 -21.72
C GLU A 135 -35.36 37.58 -20.70
N PRO A 136 -35.67 36.29 -20.49
CA PRO A 136 -34.98 35.49 -19.48
C PRO A 136 -33.50 35.44 -19.84
N THR A 137 -32.68 35.96 -18.93
CA THR A 137 -31.22 35.78 -18.88
C THR A 137 -30.89 34.30 -18.69
N ASN A 138 -31.21 33.47 -19.68
CA ASN A 138 -30.65 32.15 -19.83
C ASN A 138 -29.22 32.34 -20.33
N VAL A 139 -28.33 32.71 -19.40
CA VAL A 139 -26.89 32.52 -19.53
C VAL A 139 -26.69 31.00 -19.57
N TRP A 140 -26.86 30.42 -20.75
CA TRP A 140 -26.56 29.01 -20.97
C TRP A 140 -25.07 28.80 -20.69
N PRO A 141 -24.68 27.81 -19.86
CA PRO A 141 -23.27 27.51 -19.65
C PRO A 141 -22.65 27.17 -21.00
N ILE A 142 -21.63 27.94 -21.41
CA ILE A 142 -20.89 27.67 -22.64
C ILE A 142 -20.05 26.42 -22.36
N LYS A 143 -20.65 25.25 -22.58
CA LYS A 143 -19.95 23.96 -22.50
C LYS A 143 -18.84 23.94 -23.57
N SER A 144 -17.75 23.23 -23.30
CA SER A 144 -16.68 23.10 -24.31
C SER A 144 -17.24 22.56 -25.64
N ARG A 145 -16.69 23.00 -26.79
CA ARG A 145 -17.09 22.52 -28.14
C ARG A 145 -17.15 20.98 -28.19
N LEU A 146 -16.24 20.32 -27.49
CA LEU A 146 -16.16 18.86 -27.37
C LEU A 146 -17.29 18.26 -26.51
N THR A 147 -17.71 18.92 -25.44
CA THR A 147 -18.80 18.45 -24.56
C THR A 147 -20.16 18.57 -25.23
N LEU A 148 -20.40 19.66 -25.99
CA LEU A 148 -21.61 19.79 -26.82
C LEU A 148 -21.69 18.69 -27.89
N TYR A 149 -20.53 18.27 -28.41
CA TYR A 149 -20.42 17.19 -29.39
C TYR A 149 -20.68 15.81 -28.77
N GLN A 150 -20.03 15.50 -27.64
CA GLN A 150 -20.17 14.21 -26.94
C GLN A 150 -21.57 13.98 -26.35
N GLU A 151 -22.19 15.02 -25.79
CA GLU A 151 -23.56 14.91 -25.25
C GLU A 151 -24.62 14.75 -26.36
N ARG A 152 -24.33 15.16 -27.60
CA ARG A 152 -25.23 15.00 -28.75
C ARG A 152 -25.04 13.64 -29.43
N ALA A 153 -23.81 13.15 -29.55
CA ALA A 153 -23.51 11.76 -29.95
C ALA A 153 -24.16 10.73 -29.01
N ALA A 154 -24.35 11.08 -27.73
CA ALA A 154 -25.04 10.24 -26.75
C ALA A 154 -26.58 10.30 -26.80
N ARG A 155 -27.17 11.22 -27.57
CA ARG A 155 -28.64 11.43 -27.68
C ARG A 155 -29.26 10.82 -28.94
N GLU A 156 -28.47 10.31 -29.88
CA GLU A 156 -28.99 9.57 -31.03
C GLU A 156 -29.31 8.11 -30.63
N PRO A 157 -30.58 7.66 -30.68
CA PRO A 157 -30.86 6.24 -30.53
C PRO A 157 -30.37 5.49 -31.78
N ALA A 158 -29.75 4.34 -31.57
CA ALA A 158 -29.39 3.40 -32.63
C ALA A 158 -30.66 2.78 -33.25
N THR A 159 -31.31 3.48 -34.17
CA THR A 159 -32.36 2.90 -35.01
C THR A 159 -31.74 2.31 -36.28
N GLN A 160 -31.80 0.99 -36.37
CA GLN A 160 -31.64 0.25 -37.62
C GLN A 160 -32.66 0.78 -38.65
N THR A 161 -32.21 1.27 -39.79
CA THR A 161 -33.05 1.48 -40.97
C THR A 161 -32.32 0.98 -42.21
N GLN A 162 -33.10 0.42 -43.14
CA GLN A 162 -32.71 -0.39 -44.30
C GLN A 162 -31.89 0.38 -45.35
N PRO A 163 -31.15 -0.32 -46.23
CA PRO A 163 -30.31 0.32 -47.24
C PRO A 163 -31.17 0.83 -48.40
N GLY A 164 -31.33 2.15 -48.53
CA GLY A 164 -32.07 2.72 -49.66
C GLY A 164 -32.41 4.21 -49.64
N GLU A 165 -32.30 4.92 -48.52
CA GLU A 165 -32.54 6.38 -48.46
C GLU A 165 -31.47 7.05 -47.60
N LEU A 166 -30.63 7.87 -48.22
CA LEU A 166 -29.67 8.73 -47.55
C LEU A 166 -30.42 9.91 -46.92
N ALA A 167 -30.87 9.74 -45.67
CA ALA A 167 -31.27 10.87 -44.85
C ALA A 167 -30.02 11.70 -44.52
N HIS A 168 -29.92 12.87 -45.13
CA HIS A 168 -28.90 13.88 -44.85
C HIS A 168 -28.94 14.29 -43.35
N SER A 169 -28.01 13.77 -42.54
CA SER A 169 -27.68 14.33 -41.22
C SER A 169 -26.31 15.00 -41.27
N GLY A 170 -26.25 16.10 -42.02
CA GLY A 170 -25.10 17.01 -42.00
C GLY A 170 -25.08 17.81 -40.69
N PHE A 171 -23.88 17.96 -40.12
CA PHE A 171 -23.59 18.96 -39.09
C PHE A 171 -24.07 20.33 -39.54
N THR A 172 -24.95 20.95 -38.76
CA THR A 172 -25.25 22.39 -38.91
C THR A 172 -24.29 23.13 -37.98
N PRO A 173 -23.37 23.99 -38.49
CA PRO A 173 -22.54 24.83 -37.64
C PRO A 173 -23.41 25.68 -36.69
N PRO A 174 -22.87 26.13 -35.53
CA PRO A 174 -23.61 27.02 -34.63
C PRO A 174 -24.13 28.21 -35.44
N SER A 175 -25.43 28.51 -35.33
CA SER A 175 -26.00 29.61 -36.13
C SER A 175 -25.23 30.92 -35.88
N PRO A 176 -25.15 31.85 -36.86
CA PRO A 176 -24.43 33.12 -36.69
C PRO A 176 -24.76 33.84 -35.38
N ARG A 177 -26.05 33.78 -34.96
CA ARG A 177 -26.55 34.29 -33.69
C ARG A 177 -25.88 33.68 -32.45
N HIS A 178 -25.53 32.40 -32.45
CA HIS A 178 -24.82 31.75 -31.33
C HIS A 178 -23.36 32.20 -31.25
N ARG A 179 -22.67 32.33 -32.40
CA ARG A 179 -21.29 32.80 -32.46
C ARG A 179 -21.19 34.25 -31.99
N GLU A 180 -22.14 35.09 -32.38
CA GLU A 180 -22.27 36.47 -31.90
C GLU A 180 -22.45 36.57 -30.38
N LEU A 181 -23.34 35.77 -29.79
CA LEU A 181 -23.57 35.75 -28.34
C LEU A 181 -22.33 35.27 -27.58
N GLN A 182 -21.63 34.26 -28.10
CA GLN A 182 -20.37 33.77 -27.54
C GLN A 182 -19.27 34.84 -27.57
N VAL A 183 -19.09 35.54 -28.69
CA VAL A 183 -18.12 36.63 -28.82
C VAL A 183 -18.45 37.78 -27.86
N LYS A 184 -19.74 38.16 -27.73
CA LYS A 184 -20.17 39.19 -26.78
C LYS A 184 -19.84 38.81 -25.33
N ALA A 185 -20.16 37.58 -24.92
CA ALA A 185 -19.87 37.08 -23.57
C ALA A 185 -18.36 37.03 -23.28
N LEU A 186 -17.56 36.54 -24.23
CA LEU A 186 -16.10 36.49 -24.07
C LEU A 186 -15.46 37.88 -24.03
N ARG A 187 -15.93 38.84 -24.83
CA ARG A 187 -15.45 40.24 -24.79
C ARG A 187 -15.73 40.89 -23.43
N ARG A 188 -16.91 40.64 -22.87
CA ARG A 188 -17.30 41.17 -21.56
C ARG A 188 -16.41 40.62 -20.44
N VAL A 189 -16.16 39.31 -20.43
CA VAL A 189 -15.21 38.69 -19.50
C VAL A 189 -13.79 39.23 -19.71
N ALA A 190 -13.30 39.30 -20.95
CA ALA A 190 -11.96 39.80 -21.27
C ALA A 190 -11.73 41.26 -20.85
N SER A 191 -12.78 42.10 -20.91
CA SER A 191 -12.76 43.51 -20.48
C SER A 191 -12.74 43.70 -18.96
N GLY A 192 -13.02 42.63 -18.20
CA GLY A 192 -13.11 42.68 -16.73
C GLY A 192 -14.41 43.27 -16.19
N GLN A 193 -15.42 43.47 -17.03
CA GLN A 193 -16.74 44.02 -16.65
C GLN A 193 -17.71 42.96 -16.08
N SER A 194 -17.29 41.69 -16.05
CA SER A 194 -18.10 40.56 -15.58
C SER A 194 -17.95 40.28 -14.08
N ASN A 195 -19.02 39.80 -13.46
CA ASN A 195 -18.97 39.29 -12.08
C ASN A 195 -18.42 37.85 -12.05
N ASN A 196 -18.17 37.31 -10.85
CA ASN A 196 -17.61 35.96 -10.71
C ASN A 196 -18.52 34.87 -11.32
N ASP A 197 -19.84 35.00 -11.20
CA ASP A 197 -20.79 34.01 -11.70
C ASP A 197 -20.82 33.98 -13.23
N GLU A 198 -20.76 35.15 -13.87
CA GLU A 198 -20.66 35.31 -15.32
C GLU A 198 -19.31 34.79 -15.83
N MET A 199 -18.20 35.10 -15.17
CA MET A 199 -16.88 34.54 -15.50
C MET A 199 -16.88 33.01 -15.39
N GLN A 200 -17.49 32.46 -14.35
CA GLN A 200 -17.63 31.02 -14.14
C GLN A 200 -18.49 30.36 -15.23
N ALA A 201 -19.59 31.00 -15.65
CA ALA A 201 -20.47 30.49 -16.70
C ALA A 201 -19.82 30.48 -18.09
N VAL A 202 -18.97 31.46 -18.40
CA VAL A 202 -18.35 31.64 -19.72
C VAL A 202 -17.04 30.86 -19.87
N VAL A 203 -16.15 30.90 -18.86
CA VAL A 203 -14.81 30.27 -18.94
C VAL A 203 -14.47 29.34 -17.77
N GLY A 204 -15.38 29.14 -16.81
CA GLY A 204 -15.14 28.29 -15.64
C GLY A 204 -14.78 26.85 -16.00
N TRP A 205 -15.41 26.30 -17.04
CA TRP A 205 -15.09 24.96 -17.56
C TRP A 205 -13.62 24.83 -17.98
N ALA A 206 -13.02 25.89 -18.52
CA ALA A 206 -11.63 25.87 -18.97
C ALA A 206 -10.70 25.90 -17.74
N VAL A 207 -11.01 26.69 -16.72
CA VAL A 207 -10.27 26.71 -15.45
C VAL A 207 -10.35 25.34 -14.75
N GLU A 208 -11.54 24.76 -14.65
CA GLU A 208 -11.79 23.44 -14.05
C GLU A 208 -11.04 22.33 -14.79
N LYS A 209 -10.97 22.38 -16.13
CA LYS A 209 -10.18 21.46 -16.95
C LYS A 209 -8.71 21.47 -16.52
N PHE A 210 -8.11 22.63 -16.28
CA PHE A 210 -6.73 22.74 -15.82
C PHE A 210 -6.55 22.38 -14.34
N GLN A 211 -7.56 22.63 -13.48
CA GLN A 211 -7.56 22.18 -12.09
C GLN A 211 -7.62 20.65 -11.97
N ALA A 212 -8.50 20.00 -12.75
CA ALA A 212 -8.65 18.55 -12.78
C ALA A 212 -7.37 17.82 -13.24
N ARG A 213 -6.57 18.47 -14.10
CA ARG A 213 -5.27 17.98 -14.55
C ARG A 213 -4.12 18.27 -13.56
N GLY A 214 -4.39 18.99 -12.48
CA GLY A 214 -3.38 19.45 -11.52
C GLY A 214 -2.45 20.53 -12.08
N SER A 215 -2.84 21.18 -13.18
CA SER A 215 -2.07 22.24 -13.84
C SER A 215 -2.27 23.62 -13.18
N THR A 216 -3.31 23.80 -12.36
CA THR A 216 -3.51 25.02 -11.57
C THR A 216 -4.26 24.71 -10.26
N ALA A 217 -4.09 25.54 -9.25
CA ALA A 217 -4.74 25.42 -7.93
C ALA A 217 -5.44 26.73 -7.50
N VAL A 218 -5.75 27.61 -8.46
CA VAL A 218 -6.43 28.89 -8.16
C VAL A 218 -7.82 28.65 -7.59
N GLU A 219 -8.19 29.38 -6.55
CA GLU A 219 -9.51 29.30 -5.90
C GLU A 219 -10.54 30.15 -6.64
N ALA A 220 -11.75 29.62 -6.86
CA ALA A 220 -12.81 30.33 -7.57
C ALA A 220 -13.11 31.69 -6.92
N GLY A 221 -13.22 32.74 -7.74
CA GLY A 221 -13.46 34.10 -7.27
C GLY A 221 -12.26 34.84 -6.66
N SER A 222 -11.10 34.18 -6.53
CA SER A 222 -9.84 34.84 -6.12
C SER A 222 -9.31 35.82 -7.19
N GLY A 223 -8.41 36.73 -6.80
CA GLY A 223 -7.76 37.65 -7.74
C GLY A 223 -7.02 36.93 -8.87
N ASP A 224 -6.30 35.85 -8.53
CA ASP A 224 -5.57 35.02 -9.50
C ASP A 224 -6.52 34.25 -10.42
N TRP A 225 -7.64 33.74 -9.89
CA TRP A 225 -8.68 33.10 -10.69
C TRP A 225 -9.32 34.07 -11.68
N ARG A 226 -9.64 35.31 -11.26
CA ARG A 226 -10.16 36.35 -12.17
C ARG A 226 -9.15 36.72 -13.25
N SER A 227 -7.87 36.78 -12.90
CA SER A 227 -6.81 37.04 -13.87
C SER A 227 -6.68 35.91 -14.91
N LEU A 228 -6.74 34.66 -14.46
CA LEU A 228 -6.72 33.48 -15.33
C LEU A 228 -7.98 33.43 -16.22
N ALA A 229 -9.16 33.67 -15.66
CA ALA A 229 -10.43 33.69 -16.39
C ALA A 229 -10.42 34.74 -17.52
N ARG A 230 -9.95 35.97 -17.24
CA ARG A 230 -9.79 37.01 -18.27
C ARG A 230 -8.84 36.60 -19.38
N THR A 231 -7.72 35.98 -19.01
CA THR A 231 -6.72 35.51 -19.98
C THR A 231 -7.28 34.39 -20.87
N LEU A 232 -8.00 33.43 -20.28
CA LEU A 232 -8.66 32.36 -21.02
C LEU A 232 -9.75 32.89 -21.97
N ALA A 233 -10.50 33.92 -21.56
CA ALA A 233 -11.49 34.55 -22.43
C ALA A 233 -10.85 35.26 -23.64
N GLN A 234 -9.72 35.96 -23.43
CA GLN A 234 -8.95 36.55 -24.52
C GLN A 234 -8.45 35.47 -25.50
N VAL A 235 -7.89 34.37 -24.97
CA VAL A 235 -7.41 33.25 -25.79
C VAL A 235 -8.53 32.62 -26.62
N GLN A 236 -9.71 32.43 -26.05
CA GLN A 236 -10.86 31.88 -26.79
C GLN A 236 -11.34 32.83 -27.91
N LEU A 237 -11.30 34.15 -27.69
CA LEU A 237 -11.58 35.13 -28.76
C LEU A 237 -10.57 34.99 -29.91
N ALA A 238 -9.28 34.90 -29.61
CA ALA A 238 -8.25 34.73 -30.63
C ALA A 238 -8.39 33.41 -31.40
N ALA A 239 -8.85 32.33 -30.74
CA ALA A 239 -9.11 31.05 -31.41
C ALA A 239 -10.35 31.14 -32.33
N LEU A 240 -11.40 31.83 -31.89
CA LEU A 240 -12.61 32.06 -32.69
C LEU A 240 -12.33 32.95 -33.91
N GLU A 241 -11.51 34.00 -33.76
CA GLU A 241 -11.06 34.83 -34.89
C GLU A 241 -10.35 33.98 -35.95
N ALA A 242 -9.43 33.10 -35.54
CA ALA A 242 -8.75 32.20 -36.47
C ALA A 242 -9.70 31.19 -37.15
N THR A 243 -10.74 30.73 -36.44
CA THR A 243 -11.80 29.90 -37.03
C THR A 243 -12.62 30.69 -38.06
N ILE A 244 -12.99 31.94 -37.77
CA ILE A 244 -13.76 32.80 -38.69
C ILE A 244 -12.97 33.10 -39.96
N GLU A 245 -11.68 33.43 -39.84
CA GLU A 245 -10.83 33.69 -41.01
C GLU A 245 -10.72 32.44 -41.91
N ARG A 246 -10.60 31.25 -41.32
CA ARG A 246 -10.62 29.97 -42.08
C ARG A 246 -11.96 29.68 -42.72
N ASP A 247 -13.05 29.95 -42.01
CA ASP A 247 -14.42 29.76 -42.52
C ASP A 247 -14.68 30.64 -43.74
N ALA A 248 -14.12 31.86 -43.74
CA ALA A 248 -14.13 32.77 -44.88
C ALA A 248 -13.10 32.43 -45.98
N GLY A 249 -12.37 31.32 -45.84
CA GLY A 249 -11.40 30.83 -46.84
C GLY A 249 -10.03 31.51 -46.80
N TYR A 250 -9.73 32.27 -45.75
CA TYR A 250 -8.43 32.91 -45.56
C TYR A 250 -7.49 32.07 -44.68
N GLU A 251 -6.18 32.22 -44.88
CA GLU A 251 -5.21 31.73 -43.89
C GLU A 251 -5.32 32.60 -42.63
N PRO A 252 -5.44 32.00 -41.42
CA PRO A 252 -5.58 32.80 -40.21
C PRO A 252 -4.39 33.70 -39.95
N SER A 253 -4.70 34.93 -39.56
CA SER A 253 -3.74 35.91 -39.12
C SER A 253 -3.04 35.45 -37.84
N PRO A 254 -1.76 35.82 -37.62
CA PRO A 254 -1.10 35.59 -36.34
C PRO A 254 -1.90 36.17 -35.17
N PRO A 255 -1.94 35.50 -34.00
CA PRO A 255 -2.76 35.95 -32.89
C PRO A 255 -2.31 37.34 -32.41
N LYS A 256 -3.25 38.28 -32.31
CA LYS A 256 -3.00 39.66 -31.84
C LYS A 256 -2.61 39.75 -30.36
N LEU A 257 -2.83 38.69 -29.59
CA LEU A 257 -2.51 38.64 -28.17
C LEU A 257 -1.01 38.43 -27.95
N PRO A 258 -0.31 39.34 -27.24
CA PRO A 258 1.14 39.24 -27.00
C PRO A 258 1.56 37.93 -26.33
N ILE A 259 0.68 37.35 -25.49
CA ILE A 259 0.91 36.09 -24.78
C ILE A 259 1.01 34.87 -25.72
N LEU A 260 0.44 34.98 -26.93
CA LEU A 260 0.39 33.97 -27.98
C LEU A 260 1.38 34.24 -29.12
N ALA A 261 2.04 35.39 -29.14
CA ALA A 261 3.06 35.72 -30.14
C ALA A 261 4.29 34.81 -30.00
N GLU A 262 4.81 34.30 -31.12
CA GLU A 262 5.96 33.38 -31.18
C GLU A 262 7.27 34.06 -30.73
N SER A 263 7.53 34.08 -29.41
CA SER A 263 8.88 34.09 -28.82
C SER A 263 8.82 34.04 -27.30
N ALA A 264 8.61 32.84 -26.77
CA ALA A 264 9.09 32.55 -25.43
C ALA A 264 9.63 31.12 -25.45
N THR A 265 10.95 31.04 -25.44
CA THR A 265 11.78 29.83 -25.37
C THR A 265 11.14 28.73 -24.51
N PRO A 266 11.31 27.43 -24.87
CA PRO A 266 10.88 26.33 -24.02
C PRO A 266 11.58 26.48 -22.68
N THR A 267 10.82 26.90 -21.67
CA THR A 267 11.33 27.06 -20.32
C THR A 267 11.77 25.68 -19.85
N THR A 268 13.08 25.46 -19.83
CA THR A 268 13.70 24.33 -19.16
C THR A 268 13.07 24.25 -17.78
N VAL A 269 12.46 23.11 -17.45
CA VAL A 269 11.80 22.88 -16.17
C VAL A 269 12.86 22.98 -15.07
N VAL A 270 13.00 24.17 -14.48
CA VAL A 270 13.78 24.35 -13.26
C VAL A 270 12.96 23.69 -12.14
N PRO A 271 13.50 22.69 -11.41
CA PRO A 271 12.79 22.09 -10.30
C PRO A 271 12.44 23.16 -9.27
N ILE A 272 11.19 23.20 -8.81
CA ILE A 272 10.81 24.01 -7.65
C ILE A 272 11.66 23.55 -6.48
N ARG A 273 12.53 24.43 -5.98
CA ARG A 273 13.03 24.29 -4.61
C ARG A 273 11.86 24.62 -3.69
N LEU A 274 11.18 23.60 -3.17
CA LEU A 274 10.39 23.76 -1.95
C LEU A 274 11.31 24.48 -0.95
N ARG A 275 10.87 25.64 -0.42
CA ARG A 275 11.72 26.45 0.46
C ARG A 275 12.15 25.59 1.65
N GLY A 276 13.46 25.46 1.87
CA GLY A 276 14.05 24.63 2.91
C GLY A 276 14.64 23.29 2.41
N PRO A 277 15.40 22.58 3.26
CA PRO A 277 16.03 21.30 2.90
C PRO A 277 14.98 20.22 2.59
N ALA A 278 15.34 19.26 1.72
CA ALA A 278 14.51 18.07 1.45
C ALA A 278 14.22 17.30 2.74
N VAL A 279 13.04 16.69 2.81
CA VAL A 279 12.62 15.88 3.96
C VAL A 279 12.44 14.43 3.49
N PRO A 280 13.49 13.58 3.55
CA PRO A 280 13.38 12.22 3.05
C PRO A 280 12.35 11.40 3.83
N ILE A 281 11.54 10.62 3.11
CA ILE A 281 10.49 9.77 3.67
C ILE A 281 11.12 8.69 4.58
N LEU A 282 12.29 8.17 4.20
CA LEU A 282 13.04 7.22 5.02
C LEU A 282 13.63 7.86 6.29
N ASP A 283 14.06 9.13 6.22
CA ASP A 283 14.57 9.85 7.39
C ASP A 283 13.46 10.14 8.41
N LEU A 284 12.23 10.38 7.95
CA LEU A 284 11.07 10.47 8.82
C LEU A 284 10.82 9.16 9.57
N LEU A 285 10.91 8.02 8.87
CA LEU A 285 10.81 6.70 9.51
C LEU A 285 11.91 6.52 10.56
N ASP A 286 13.17 6.78 10.20
CA ASP A 286 14.31 6.61 11.11
C ASP A 286 14.22 7.58 12.32
N GLY A 287 13.67 8.78 12.12
CA GLY A 287 13.31 9.72 13.19
C GLY A 287 12.27 9.15 14.16
N TYR A 288 11.15 8.64 13.63
CA TYR A 288 10.10 8.02 14.45
C TYR A 288 10.59 6.74 15.16
N LEU A 289 11.41 5.92 14.51
CA LEU A 289 11.97 4.73 15.13
C LEU A 289 12.93 5.08 16.28
N ARG A 290 13.65 6.20 16.20
CA ARG A 290 14.47 6.71 17.32
C ARG A 290 13.61 7.08 18.52
N THR A 291 12.45 7.71 18.34
CA THR A 291 11.55 8.05 19.47
C THR A 291 11.00 6.78 20.13
N LEU A 292 10.61 5.77 19.35
CA LEU A 292 10.21 4.47 19.88
C LEU A 292 11.35 3.76 20.61
N LYS A 293 12.57 3.82 20.07
CA LYS A 293 13.76 3.20 20.69
C LYS A 293 14.13 3.86 22.00
N ALA A 294 14.00 5.18 22.12
CA ALA A 294 14.19 5.90 23.38
C ALA A 294 13.23 5.42 24.48
N GLN A 295 12.06 4.90 24.11
CA GLN A 295 11.09 4.29 25.02
C GLN A 295 11.30 2.77 25.24
N GLY A 296 12.42 2.21 24.77
CA GLY A 296 12.68 0.76 24.82
C GLY A 296 11.79 -0.07 23.89
N LYS A 297 11.15 0.56 22.90
CA LYS A 297 10.23 -0.06 21.92
C LYS A 297 10.85 -0.02 20.51
N GLY A 298 10.06 -0.38 19.50
CA GLY A 298 10.41 -0.11 18.09
C GLY A 298 11.14 -1.21 17.33
N ALA A 299 11.83 -2.16 17.97
CA ALA A 299 12.62 -3.19 17.25
C ALA A 299 11.80 -4.02 16.23
N ALA A 300 10.56 -4.39 16.58
CA ALA A 300 9.67 -5.09 15.66
C ALA A 300 9.07 -4.16 14.59
N ALA A 301 8.88 -2.88 14.91
CA ALA A 301 8.40 -1.88 13.96
C ALA A 301 9.47 -1.60 12.91
N GLU A 302 10.72 -1.40 13.32
CA GLU A 302 11.87 -1.20 12.42
C GLU A 302 11.98 -2.31 11.37
N LEU A 303 11.98 -3.58 11.82
CA LEU A 303 12.08 -4.72 10.92
C LEU A 303 10.90 -4.80 9.93
N ARG A 304 9.70 -4.44 10.38
CA ARG A 304 8.45 -4.59 9.59
C ARG A 304 8.15 -3.40 8.69
N TRP A 305 8.46 -2.19 9.13
CA TRP A 305 8.04 -0.95 8.48
C TRP A 305 9.08 -0.46 7.47
N ARG A 306 10.37 -0.71 7.68
CA ARG A 306 11.40 -0.27 6.73
C ARG A 306 11.21 -0.81 5.31
N PRO A 307 10.82 -2.10 5.09
CA PRO A 307 10.48 -2.59 3.75
C PRO A 307 9.26 -1.89 3.15
N VAL A 308 8.28 -1.50 3.96
CA VAL A 308 7.07 -0.78 3.51
C VAL A 308 7.44 0.60 2.97
N PHE A 309 8.26 1.35 3.69
CA PHE A 309 8.68 2.69 3.26
C PHE A 309 9.59 2.64 2.03
N LYS A 310 10.49 1.64 1.95
CA LYS A 310 11.27 1.39 0.74
C LYS A 310 10.39 1.06 -0.47
N ASN A 311 9.32 0.29 -0.26
CA ASN A 311 8.35 0.00 -1.31
C ASN A 311 7.64 1.27 -1.78
N LEU A 312 7.21 2.14 -0.86
CA LEU A 312 6.59 3.42 -1.18
C LEU A 312 7.54 4.32 -1.99
N VAL A 313 8.77 4.55 -1.51
CA VAL A 313 9.77 5.38 -2.23
C VAL A 313 10.03 4.83 -3.64
N ARG A 314 10.14 3.50 -3.76
CA ARG A 314 10.28 2.84 -5.07
C ARG A 314 9.07 3.07 -5.97
N TYR A 315 7.84 3.01 -5.44
CA TYR A 315 6.62 3.27 -6.20
C TYR A 315 6.54 4.73 -6.65
N LEU A 316 6.92 5.68 -5.78
CA LEU A 316 6.86 7.11 -6.07
C LEU A 316 7.95 7.58 -7.05
N GLY A 317 9.12 6.93 -7.04
CA GLY A 317 10.29 7.36 -7.80
C GLY A 317 10.99 8.60 -7.22
N TYR A 318 10.56 9.09 -6.05
CA TYR A 318 11.16 10.19 -5.32
C TYR A 318 11.13 9.93 -3.81
N ASP A 319 11.97 10.63 -3.05
CA ASP A 319 12.14 10.49 -1.60
C ASP A 319 12.10 11.86 -0.91
N ASP A 320 11.00 12.60 -1.07
CA ASP A 320 10.76 13.89 -0.40
C ASP A 320 9.30 13.96 0.06
N ALA A 321 9.10 13.87 1.37
CA ALA A 321 7.79 13.81 1.99
C ALA A 321 6.95 15.09 1.76
N ARG A 322 7.61 16.21 1.44
CA ARG A 322 6.94 17.48 1.12
C ARG A 322 6.20 17.46 -0.21
N GLN A 323 6.53 16.52 -1.10
CA GLN A 323 5.86 16.33 -2.38
C GLN A 323 4.71 15.32 -2.28
N LEU A 324 4.58 14.63 -1.16
CA LEU A 324 3.66 13.52 -0.99
C LEU A 324 2.21 14.02 -0.91
N THR A 325 1.35 13.52 -1.80
CA THR A 325 -0.08 13.88 -1.80
C THR A 325 -0.97 12.71 -1.40
N LYS A 326 -2.23 13.01 -1.02
CA LYS A 326 -3.27 11.99 -0.79
C LYS A 326 -3.46 11.09 -2.02
N ALA A 327 -3.37 11.65 -3.23
CA ALA A 327 -3.55 10.91 -4.47
C ALA A 327 -2.43 9.88 -4.70
N ASP A 328 -1.18 10.24 -4.39
CA ASP A 328 -0.04 9.33 -4.53
C ASP A 328 -0.17 8.13 -3.57
N ILE A 329 -0.63 8.38 -2.35
CA ILE A 329 -0.84 7.32 -1.34
C ILE A 329 -2.04 6.44 -1.71
N ALA A 330 -3.11 7.01 -2.27
CA ALA A 330 -4.24 6.24 -2.79
C ALA A 330 -3.82 5.36 -3.98
N GLY A 331 -3.05 5.90 -4.93
CA GLY A 331 -2.48 5.14 -6.04
C GLY A 331 -1.56 4.02 -5.57
N TRP A 332 -0.71 4.29 -4.58
CA TRP A 332 0.14 3.27 -3.97
C TRP A 332 -0.67 2.16 -3.29
N ARG A 333 -1.72 2.52 -2.52
CA ARG A 333 -2.65 1.56 -1.91
C ARG A 333 -3.27 0.64 -2.97
N ASP A 334 -3.73 1.22 -4.08
CA ASP A 334 -4.40 0.47 -5.16
C ASP A 334 -3.39 -0.43 -5.88
N HIS A 335 -2.16 0.06 -6.11
CA HIS A 335 -1.06 -0.76 -6.62
C HIS A 335 -0.73 -1.96 -5.72
N LEU A 336 -0.67 -1.78 -4.40
CA LEU A 336 -0.45 -2.89 -3.46
C LEU A 336 -1.56 -3.94 -3.53
N LEU A 337 -2.80 -3.50 -3.75
CA LEU A 337 -3.96 -4.38 -3.85
C LEU A 337 -4.01 -5.12 -5.19
N GLU A 338 -3.84 -4.40 -6.29
CA GLU A 338 -4.10 -4.89 -7.64
C GLU A 338 -2.87 -5.53 -8.28
N ASN A 339 -1.68 -4.97 -8.07
CA ASN A 339 -0.45 -5.46 -8.69
C ASN A 339 0.33 -6.39 -7.76
N GLU A 340 0.53 -6.00 -6.50
CA GLU A 340 1.25 -6.86 -5.53
C GLU A 340 0.36 -7.95 -4.91
N LYS A 341 -0.96 -7.91 -5.16
CA LYS A 341 -1.95 -8.87 -4.65
C LYS A 341 -1.87 -9.06 -3.13
N LEU A 342 -1.56 -8.00 -2.39
CA LEU A 342 -1.52 -8.04 -0.94
C LEU A 342 -2.94 -8.04 -0.36
N ALA A 343 -3.13 -8.79 0.73
CA ALA A 343 -4.42 -8.84 1.40
C ALA A 343 -4.83 -7.43 1.91
N PRO A 344 -6.11 -7.00 1.73
CA PRO A 344 -6.58 -5.68 2.17
C PRO A 344 -6.29 -5.39 3.65
N LYS A 345 -6.41 -6.41 4.50
CA LYS A 345 -6.07 -6.34 5.93
C LYS A 345 -4.60 -5.97 6.16
N THR A 346 -3.68 -6.53 5.38
CA THR A 346 -2.24 -6.25 5.48
C THR A 346 -1.92 -4.84 5.01
N ILE A 347 -2.57 -4.36 3.96
CA ILE A 347 -2.43 -2.98 3.49
C ILE A 347 -2.92 -2.01 4.59
N ARG A 348 -4.12 -2.25 5.14
CA ARG A 348 -4.71 -1.43 6.19
C ARG A 348 -3.91 -1.42 7.50
N ASP A 349 -3.66 -2.61 8.06
CA ASP A 349 -3.14 -2.78 9.42
C ASP A 349 -1.61 -2.62 9.49
N VAL A 350 -0.92 -2.60 8.35
CA VAL A 350 0.55 -2.48 8.30
C VAL A 350 0.99 -1.29 7.47
N HIS A 351 0.61 -1.24 6.19
CA HIS A 351 1.16 -0.25 5.25
C HIS A 351 0.63 1.14 5.57
N LEU A 352 -0.69 1.32 5.47
CA LEU A 352 -1.34 2.59 5.79
C LEU A 352 -1.28 2.94 7.28
N ALA A 353 -1.24 1.95 8.17
CA ALA A 353 -1.10 2.19 9.61
C ALA A 353 0.30 2.74 9.96
N SER A 354 1.36 2.14 9.43
CA SER A 354 2.73 2.63 9.67
C SER A 354 3.00 3.97 9.01
N LEU A 355 2.52 4.17 7.77
CA LEU A 355 2.65 5.45 7.07
C LEU A 355 1.99 6.59 7.84
N ARG A 356 0.72 6.43 8.24
CA ARG A 356 0.01 7.45 9.05
C ARG A 356 0.68 7.69 10.39
N ALA A 357 1.21 6.65 11.06
CA ALA A 357 1.91 6.85 12.32
C ALA A 357 3.14 7.76 12.17
N VAL A 358 3.93 7.54 11.10
CA VAL A 358 5.15 8.34 10.84
C VAL A 358 4.81 9.74 10.32
N LEU A 359 3.88 9.87 9.37
CA LEU A 359 3.52 11.17 8.79
C LEU A 359 2.80 12.06 9.80
N ARG A 360 1.91 11.48 10.63
CA ARG A 360 1.30 12.23 11.74
C ARG A 360 2.36 12.71 12.73
N TRP A 361 3.28 11.83 13.15
CA TRP A 361 4.39 12.25 14.01
C TRP A 361 5.23 13.36 13.35
N ALA A 362 5.49 13.27 12.04
CA ALA A 362 6.24 14.28 11.30
C ALA A 362 5.50 15.63 11.27
N ALA A 363 4.18 15.63 11.08
CA ALA A 363 3.35 16.83 11.15
C ALA A 363 3.31 17.41 12.58
N ASP A 364 3.09 16.57 13.59
CA ASP A 364 3.09 16.96 15.02
C ASP A 364 4.46 17.50 15.50
N ASN A 365 5.54 17.30 14.72
CA ASN A 365 6.90 17.78 15.01
C ASN A 365 7.39 18.79 13.96
N ASP A 366 6.47 19.44 13.24
CA ASP A 366 6.73 20.51 12.24
C ASP A 366 7.74 20.12 11.13
N LYS A 367 7.86 18.81 10.83
CA LYS A 367 8.74 18.31 9.76
C LYS A 367 8.07 18.39 8.39
N ILE A 368 6.75 18.32 8.37
CA ILE A 368 5.88 18.50 7.20
C ILE A 368 4.66 19.31 7.63
N ALA A 369 3.98 19.95 6.69
CA ALA A 369 2.84 20.82 7.00
C ALA A 369 1.60 20.05 7.49
N GLU A 370 1.32 18.88 6.90
CA GLU A 370 0.16 18.06 7.25
C GLU A 370 0.38 16.58 6.93
N ASP A 371 -0.48 15.69 7.43
CA ASP A 371 -0.46 14.25 7.10
C ASP A 371 -1.32 13.94 5.85
N PRO A 372 -0.70 13.74 4.66
CA PRO A 372 -1.44 13.42 3.44
C PRO A 372 -2.11 12.03 3.47
N ALA A 373 -1.69 11.14 4.39
CA ALA A 373 -2.25 9.79 4.54
C ALA A 373 -3.49 9.75 5.44
N ALA A 374 -3.81 10.82 6.16
CA ALA A 374 -4.79 10.83 7.25
C ALA A 374 -6.16 10.25 6.83
N ARG A 375 -6.60 10.55 5.60
CA ARG A 375 -7.91 10.16 5.06
C ARG A 375 -7.87 9.01 4.03
N VAL A 376 -6.72 8.40 3.79
CA VAL A 376 -6.62 7.24 2.89
C VAL A 376 -7.04 5.97 3.64
N ARG A 377 -8.07 5.29 3.13
CA ARG A 377 -8.66 4.09 3.74
C ARG A 377 -8.80 2.97 2.72
N ILE A 378 -8.86 1.74 3.22
CA ILE A 378 -9.19 0.56 2.44
C ILE A 378 -10.23 -0.24 3.23
N ASP A 379 -11.30 -0.63 2.55
CA ASP A 379 -12.32 -1.48 3.14
C ASP A 379 -11.84 -2.93 3.14
N VAL A 380 -12.10 -3.60 4.26
CA VAL A 380 -11.72 -5.00 4.43
C VAL A 380 -13.00 -5.77 4.68
N ALA A 381 -13.36 -6.61 3.71
CA ALA A 381 -14.49 -7.51 3.84
C ALA A 381 -14.37 -8.30 5.14
N LYS A 382 -15.48 -8.39 5.88
CA LYS A 382 -15.53 -9.22 7.09
C LYS A 382 -15.37 -10.68 6.65
N LYS A 383 -14.38 -11.37 7.21
CA LYS A 383 -14.18 -12.81 6.95
C LYS A 383 -15.43 -13.56 7.45
N VAL A 384 -16.12 -14.26 6.56
CA VAL A 384 -17.20 -15.19 6.91
C VAL A 384 -16.59 -16.28 7.80
N ARG A 385 -17.23 -16.54 8.95
CA ARG A 385 -16.78 -17.56 9.89
C ARG A 385 -17.73 -18.75 9.79
N THR A 386 -17.17 -19.89 9.43
CA THR A 386 -17.90 -21.15 9.26
C THR A 386 -17.78 -22.06 10.48
N ARG A 387 -16.82 -21.78 11.38
CA ARG A 387 -16.62 -22.49 12.66
C ARG A 387 -16.01 -21.61 13.74
N GLU A 388 -15.94 -22.14 14.95
CA GLU A 388 -15.28 -21.55 16.11
C GLU A 388 -13.77 -21.39 15.90
N LYS A 389 -13.15 -20.49 16.66
CA LYS A 389 -11.70 -20.23 16.57
C LYS A 389 -10.84 -21.15 17.44
N GLY A 390 -11.45 -21.84 18.39
CA GLY A 390 -10.75 -22.75 19.29
C GLY A 390 -10.54 -24.11 18.64
N LEU A 391 -9.53 -24.85 19.12
CA LEU A 391 -9.46 -26.27 18.82
C LEU A 391 -10.68 -26.95 19.45
N ASP A 392 -11.32 -27.82 18.69
CA ASP A 392 -12.32 -28.72 19.25
C ASP A 392 -11.65 -29.85 20.07
N ASP A 393 -12.46 -30.74 20.64
CA ASP A 393 -11.97 -31.80 21.53
C ASP A 393 -11.11 -32.82 20.81
N THR A 394 -11.45 -33.15 19.56
CA THR A 394 -10.74 -34.17 18.78
C THR A 394 -9.40 -33.63 18.28
N GLU A 395 -9.38 -32.41 17.75
CA GLU A 395 -8.18 -31.68 17.36
C GLU A 395 -7.23 -31.49 18.55
N ALA A 396 -7.76 -31.05 19.69
CA ALA A 396 -6.96 -30.83 20.89
C ALA A 396 -6.35 -32.13 21.41
N ALA A 397 -7.13 -33.20 21.52
CA ALA A 397 -6.63 -34.51 21.94
C ALA A 397 -5.60 -35.07 20.95
N ALA A 398 -5.83 -34.92 19.64
CA ALA A 398 -4.92 -35.41 18.61
C ALA A 398 -3.56 -34.71 18.67
N VAL A 399 -3.54 -33.37 18.79
CA VAL A 399 -2.29 -32.61 18.91
C VAL A 399 -1.57 -32.98 20.21
N LEU A 400 -2.28 -33.04 21.34
CA LEU A 400 -1.66 -33.35 22.63
C LEU A 400 -1.12 -34.78 22.68
N LYS A 401 -1.83 -35.76 22.08
CA LYS A 401 -1.34 -37.13 21.93
C LYS A 401 -0.08 -37.18 21.06
N ALA A 402 -0.07 -36.48 19.93
CA ALA A 402 1.09 -36.43 19.03
C ALA A 402 2.33 -35.80 19.69
N VAL A 403 2.16 -34.76 20.53
CA VAL A 403 3.30 -34.18 21.27
C VAL A 403 3.67 -35.02 22.49
N LEU A 404 2.73 -35.79 23.05
CA LEU A 404 2.98 -36.72 24.14
C LEU A 404 3.85 -37.92 23.70
N SER A 405 3.77 -38.33 22.44
CA SER A 405 4.62 -39.39 21.89
C SER A 405 5.82 -38.85 21.10
N TYR A 406 6.02 -37.53 21.04
CA TYR A 406 7.04 -36.94 20.19
C TYR A 406 8.45 -37.34 20.61
N GLN A 407 9.17 -37.95 19.66
CA GLN A 407 10.60 -38.18 19.73
C GLN A 407 11.29 -37.49 18.56
N ALA A 408 12.45 -36.91 18.82
CA ALA A 408 13.25 -36.31 17.76
C ALA A 408 13.62 -37.38 16.71
N PRO A 409 13.43 -37.13 15.41
CA PRO A 409 13.86 -38.07 14.37
C PRO A 409 15.35 -38.41 14.51
N ALA A 410 15.69 -39.67 14.24
CA ALA A 410 17.08 -40.11 14.23
C ALA A 410 17.91 -39.21 13.28
N ALA A 411 18.97 -38.63 13.82
CA ALA A 411 19.79 -37.69 13.08
C ALA A 411 20.67 -38.42 12.07
N ARG A 412 20.57 -38.08 10.78
CA ARG A 412 21.50 -38.60 9.74
C ARG A 412 22.94 -38.09 9.89
N SER A 413 23.13 -37.00 10.64
CA SER A 413 24.41 -36.35 10.92
C SER A 413 24.27 -35.45 12.17
N SER A 414 25.39 -35.10 12.80
CA SER A 414 25.43 -34.12 13.90
C SER A 414 24.82 -32.76 13.51
N SER A 415 24.94 -32.36 12.24
CA SER A 415 24.37 -31.10 11.70
C SER A 415 22.86 -31.14 11.49
N THR A 416 22.27 -32.34 11.37
CA THR A 416 20.84 -32.56 11.14
C THR A 416 20.11 -32.92 12.43
N ARG A 417 20.85 -33.09 13.55
CA ARG A 417 20.29 -33.40 14.85
C ARG A 417 19.44 -32.24 15.35
N GLU A 418 18.20 -32.54 15.70
CA GLU A 418 17.35 -31.57 16.37
C GLU A 418 17.94 -31.19 17.73
N SER A 419 17.92 -29.90 18.08
CA SER A 419 18.45 -29.45 19.37
C SER A 419 17.52 -29.87 20.52
N PRO A 420 18.06 -30.17 21.72
CA PRO A 420 17.24 -30.50 22.89
C PRO A 420 16.16 -29.45 23.19
N HIS A 421 16.51 -28.17 23.08
CA HIS A 421 15.57 -27.05 23.22
C HIS A 421 14.41 -27.09 22.22
N ARG A 422 14.65 -27.48 20.95
CA ARG A 422 13.59 -27.59 19.94
C ARG A 422 12.67 -28.76 20.24
N SER A 423 13.22 -29.90 20.66
CA SER A 423 12.42 -31.07 21.03
C SER A 423 11.60 -30.81 22.30
N ALA A 424 12.19 -30.13 23.29
CA ALA A 424 11.48 -29.64 24.46
C ALA A 424 10.36 -28.65 24.09
N ALA A 425 10.61 -27.73 23.17
CA ALA A 425 9.61 -26.77 22.70
C ALA A 425 8.40 -27.47 22.04
N LYS A 426 8.66 -28.47 21.19
CA LYS A 426 7.62 -29.30 20.55
C LYS A 426 6.81 -30.11 21.56
N ARG A 427 7.50 -30.68 22.55
CA ARG A 427 6.88 -31.45 23.63
C ARG A 427 6.00 -30.57 24.51
N TRP A 428 6.50 -29.46 25.02
CA TRP A 428 5.89 -28.77 26.16
C TRP A 428 5.04 -27.56 25.78
N LEU A 429 5.33 -26.84 24.70
CA LEU A 429 4.62 -25.59 24.42
C LEU A 429 3.13 -25.79 24.10
N PRO A 430 2.69 -26.83 23.37
CA PRO A 430 1.27 -27.11 23.19
C PRO A 430 0.57 -27.44 24.52
N TRP A 431 1.18 -28.26 25.39
CA TRP A 431 0.65 -28.56 26.73
C TRP A 431 0.51 -27.32 27.61
N LEU A 432 1.55 -26.48 27.63
CA LEU A 432 1.53 -25.23 28.37
C LEU A 432 0.44 -24.29 27.84
N CYS A 433 0.29 -24.15 26.52
CA CYS A 433 -0.77 -23.32 25.94
C CYS A 433 -2.18 -23.86 26.26
N ALA A 434 -2.35 -25.18 26.20
CA ALA A 434 -3.62 -25.85 26.47
C ALA A 434 -4.09 -25.66 27.93
N LEU A 435 -3.17 -25.73 28.90
CA LEU A 435 -3.50 -25.74 30.33
C LEU A 435 -3.31 -24.39 31.03
N THR A 436 -2.77 -23.38 30.35
CA THR A 436 -2.63 -22.01 30.90
C THR A 436 -3.39 -20.95 30.11
N GLY A 437 -3.72 -21.22 28.84
CA GLY A 437 -4.26 -20.22 27.91
C GLY A 437 -3.30 -19.08 27.58
N ALA A 438 -2.03 -19.15 27.99
CA ALA A 438 -1.04 -18.10 27.72
C ALA A 438 -0.63 -18.06 26.24
N ARG A 439 -0.02 -16.96 25.80
CA ARG A 439 0.48 -16.87 24.42
C ARG A 439 1.68 -17.80 24.26
N VAL A 440 1.77 -18.49 23.12
CA VAL A 440 2.90 -19.40 22.83
C VAL A 440 4.27 -18.71 22.98
N ALA A 441 4.39 -17.42 22.63
CA ALA A 441 5.64 -16.68 22.78
C ALA A 441 5.97 -16.34 24.25
N GLU A 442 4.96 -16.20 25.11
CA GLU A 442 5.13 -16.03 26.57
C GLU A 442 5.53 -17.36 27.23
N MET A 443 5.06 -18.49 26.70
CA MET A 443 5.49 -19.82 27.15
C MET A 443 6.90 -20.15 26.63
N ALA A 444 7.19 -19.81 25.37
CA ALA A 444 8.49 -20.05 24.75
C ALA A 444 9.63 -19.22 25.36
N GLN A 445 9.33 -18.20 26.17
CA GLN A 445 10.35 -17.43 26.88
C GLN A 445 10.65 -17.92 28.30
N LEU A 446 9.88 -18.88 28.83
CA LEU A 446 10.04 -19.36 30.20
C LEU A 446 11.47 -19.85 30.46
N ARG A 447 11.96 -19.50 31.65
CA ARG A 447 13.20 -19.99 32.24
C ARG A 447 12.88 -20.88 33.43
N GLY A 448 13.81 -21.74 33.85
CA GLY A 448 13.55 -22.58 35.03
C GLY A 448 13.27 -21.78 36.30
N GLN A 449 13.94 -20.63 36.49
CA GLN A 449 13.68 -19.71 37.61
C GLN A 449 12.29 -19.05 37.61
N ASP A 450 11.58 -19.11 36.47
CA ASP A 450 10.22 -18.58 36.37
C ASP A 450 9.17 -19.58 36.92
N VAL A 451 9.58 -20.81 37.25
CA VAL A 451 8.74 -21.81 37.93
C VAL A 451 9.01 -21.72 39.43
N GLN A 452 8.01 -21.27 40.18
CA GLN A 452 8.14 -20.90 41.59
C GLN A 452 7.05 -21.56 42.43
N ILE A 453 7.27 -21.59 43.74
CA ILE A 453 6.32 -22.13 44.72
C ILE A 453 6.03 -21.02 45.75
N ARG A 454 4.75 -20.76 45.99
CA ARG A 454 4.29 -19.88 47.07
C ARG A 454 3.04 -20.47 47.70
N ASP A 455 2.99 -20.53 49.02
CA ASP A 455 1.86 -21.09 49.78
C ASP A 455 1.45 -22.50 49.31
N GLY A 456 2.42 -23.35 48.95
CA GLY A 456 2.18 -24.70 48.42
C GLY A 456 1.65 -24.76 46.98
N ILE A 457 1.50 -23.61 46.31
CA ILE A 457 1.06 -23.52 44.91
C ILE A 457 2.27 -23.35 44.00
N THR A 458 2.50 -24.30 43.10
CA THR A 458 3.48 -24.17 42.02
C THR A 458 2.89 -23.33 40.89
N TYR A 459 3.60 -22.29 40.45
CA TYR A 459 3.14 -21.38 39.40
C TYR A 459 4.25 -20.99 38.43
N LEU A 460 3.84 -20.53 37.26
CA LEU A 460 4.68 -19.94 36.21
C LEU A 460 4.58 -18.43 36.30
N ARG A 461 5.70 -17.74 36.53
CA ARG A 461 5.80 -16.29 36.45
C ARG A 461 6.10 -15.86 35.02
N ILE A 462 5.09 -15.31 34.35
CA ILE A 462 5.26 -14.70 33.03
C ILE A 462 5.66 -13.25 33.26
N THR A 463 6.94 -12.93 33.06
CA THR A 463 7.52 -11.60 33.37
C THR A 463 8.12 -10.93 32.12
N PRO A 464 8.08 -9.58 32.02
CA PRO A 464 8.85 -8.83 31.01
C PRO A 464 10.37 -9.09 31.06
N ASP A 465 10.91 -9.54 32.20
CA ASP A 465 12.35 -9.84 32.35
C ASP A 465 12.81 -11.05 31.51
N ALA A 466 11.87 -11.94 31.17
CA ALA A 466 12.13 -13.10 30.32
C ALA A 466 11.94 -12.79 28.83
N GLY A 467 11.32 -11.65 28.51
CA GLY A 467 11.02 -11.18 27.16
C GLY A 467 9.65 -10.51 27.09
N SER A 468 9.30 -10.00 25.90
CA SER A 468 8.17 -9.08 25.72
C SER A 468 6.82 -9.67 26.13
N VAL A 469 6.22 -9.10 27.18
CA VAL A 469 4.83 -9.31 27.58
C VAL A 469 4.00 -8.11 27.11
N LYS A 470 2.89 -8.37 26.40
CA LYS A 470 2.12 -7.30 25.74
C LYS A 470 1.51 -6.28 26.71
N SER A 471 1.15 -6.71 27.91
CA SER A 471 0.62 -5.82 28.95
C SER A 471 1.72 -5.01 29.65
N GLY A 472 2.99 -5.35 29.48
CA GLY A 472 4.10 -4.78 30.26
C GLY A 472 4.20 -5.28 31.70
N HIS A 473 3.15 -5.91 32.24
CA HIS A 473 3.10 -6.41 33.61
C HIS A 473 3.32 -7.92 33.71
N TYR A 474 3.92 -8.36 34.80
CA TYR A 474 4.05 -9.79 35.10
C TYR A 474 2.70 -10.40 35.51
N ARG A 475 2.58 -11.71 35.40
CA ARG A 475 1.48 -12.47 36.01
C ARG A 475 1.91 -13.88 36.41
N ASP A 476 1.35 -14.34 37.51
CA ASP A 476 1.55 -15.69 38.03
C ASP A 476 0.40 -16.60 37.58
N VAL A 477 0.74 -17.72 36.93
CA VAL A 477 -0.21 -18.71 36.42
C VAL A 477 0.05 -20.07 37.07
N PRO A 478 -0.85 -20.59 37.91
CA PRO A 478 -0.68 -21.89 38.56
C PRO A 478 -0.46 -23.03 37.56
N VAL A 479 0.36 -24.00 37.95
CA VAL A 479 0.65 -25.20 37.15
C VAL A 479 -0.48 -26.20 37.33
N HIS A 480 -1.13 -26.54 36.23
CA HIS A 480 -2.19 -27.56 36.22
C HIS A 480 -1.66 -28.93 36.67
N PRO A 481 -2.42 -29.73 37.47
CA PRO A 481 -1.96 -31.04 37.95
C PRO A 481 -1.51 -32.01 36.85
N GLN A 482 -2.16 -31.96 35.68
CA GLN A 482 -1.74 -32.78 34.53
C GLN A 482 -0.33 -32.45 34.03
N LEU A 483 0.13 -31.19 34.09
CA LEU A 483 1.51 -30.85 33.73
C LEU A 483 2.49 -31.52 34.70
N VAL A 484 2.13 -31.59 35.98
CA VAL A 484 2.92 -32.28 37.00
C VAL A 484 2.95 -33.78 36.71
N SER A 485 1.78 -34.41 36.45
CA SER A 485 1.69 -35.85 36.22
C SER A 485 2.44 -36.33 34.97
N ILE A 486 2.53 -35.49 33.93
CA ILE A 486 3.27 -35.84 32.70
C ILE A 486 4.76 -35.47 32.76
N GLY A 487 5.27 -35.00 33.91
CA GLY A 487 6.71 -34.79 34.16
C GLY A 487 7.25 -33.41 33.80
N PHE A 488 6.41 -32.37 33.69
CA PHE A 488 6.89 -31.02 33.33
C PHE A 488 7.88 -30.46 34.36
N LEU A 489 7.60 -30.63 35.66
CA LEU A 489 8.47 -30.11 36.72
C LEU A 489 9.82 -30.83 36.75
N ASP A 490 9.86 -32.11 36.39
CA ASP A 490 11.11 -32.88 36.30
C ASP A 490 11.98 -32.35 35.15
N PHE A 491 11.35 -32.07 34.00
CA PHE A 491 12.01 -31.40 32.87
C PHE A 491 12.58 -30.03 33.26
N VAL A 492 11.80 -29.21 33.98
CA VAL A 492 12.27 -27.89 34.46
C VAL A 492 13.48 -28.04 35.38
N ARG A 493 13.43 -28.96 36.35
CA ARG A 493 14.57 -29.21 37.26
C ARG A 493 15.82 -29.66 36.51
N ALA A 494 15.67 -30.53 35.51
CA ALA A 494 16.78 -30.99 34.68
C ALA A 494 17.37 -29.88 33.79
N ALA A 495 16.56 -28.90 33.36
CA ALA A 495 17.02 -27.78 32.53
C ALA A 495 17.77 -26.69 33.33
N GLY A 496 17.60 -26.62 34.65
CA GLY A 496 18.19 -25.59 35.50
C GLY A 496 17.56 -24.21 35.31
N ASN A 497 18.25 -23.14 35.73
CA ASN A 497 17.67 -21.79 35.80
C ASN A 497 17.58 -21.04 34.46
N GLY A 498 18.19 -21.55 33.40
CA GLY A 498 18.24 -20.90 32.08
C GLY A 498 16.94 -21.00 31.27
N PRO A 499 16.91 -20.46 30.05
CA PRO A 499 15.76 -20.59 29.15
C PRO A 499 15.45 -22.04 28.78
N LEU A 500 14.18 -22.42 28.84
CA LEU A 500 13.75 -23.82 28.66
C LEU A 500 13.69 -24.24 27.17
N PHE A 501 13.51 -23.28 26.26
CA PHE A 501 13.11 -23.57 24.87
C PHE A 501 14.01 -22.95 23.79
N TYR A 502 15.06 -22.25 24.18
CA TYR A 502 16.04 -21.72 23.24
C TYR A 502 17.42 -21.61 23.89
N ASP A 503 18.44 -21.73 23.07
CA ASP A 503 19.84 -21.65 23.48
C ASP A 503 20.34 -20.21 23.28
N VAL A 504 20.72 -19.54 24.37
CA VAL A 504 21.26 -18.17 24.37
C VAL A 504 22.55 -18.03 23.55
N GLY A 505 23.40 -19.05 23.52
CA GLY A 505 24.69 -19.03 22.80
C GLY A 505 24.55 -19.26 21.30
N LYS A 506 23.41 -19.78 20.84
CA LYS A 506 23.14 -20.07 19.41
C LYS A 506 22.06 -19.17 18.80
N VAL A 507 21.66 -18.12 19.50
CA VAL A 507 20.73 -17.13 18.96
C VAL A 507 21.43 -16.35 17.85
N ARG A 508 20.93 -16.44 16.61
CA ARG A 508 21.36 -15.55 15.52
C ARG A 508 21.08 -14.10 15.94
N LYS A 509 22.01 -13.17 15.66
CA LYS A 509 21.79 -11.73 15.84
C LYS A 509 20.49 -11.32 15.13
N SER A 510 19.44 -11.14 15.92
CA SER A 510 18.09 -10.81 15.48
C SER A 510 17.55 -9.72 16.40
N PRO A 511 16.87 -8.69 15.87
CA PRO A 511 16.23 -7.68 16.70
C PRO A 511 15.01 -8.22 17.46
N LEU A 512 14.55 -9.44 17.13
CA LEU A 512 13.44 -10.11 17.81
C LEU A 512 13.95 -11.08 18.87
N HIS A 513 13.29 -11.07 20.02
CA HIS A 513 13.52 -12.05 21.08
C HIS A 513 13.36 -13.50 20.57
N PRO A 514 14.23 -14.45 20.97
CA PRO A 514 14.22 -15.84 20.48
C PRO A 514 12.88 -16.55 20.62
N SER A 515 12.13 -16.26 21.68
CA SER A 515 10.82 -16.86 21.94
C SER A 515 9.81 -16.64 20.81
N LYS A 516 9.89 -15.51 20.08
CA LYS A 516 9.03 -15.25 18.91
C LYS A 516 9.34 -16.20 17.75
N ILE A 517 10.63 -16.49 17.54
CA ILE A 517 11.08 -17.41 16.50
C ILE A 517 10.65 -18.84 16.85
N VAL A 518 10.85 -19.25 18.10
CA VAL A 518 10.41 -20.55 18.61
C VAL A 518 8.90 -20.71 18.43
N ALA A 519 8.11 -19.72 18.87
CA ALA A 519 6.66 -19.71 18.70
C ALA A 519 6.23 -19.90 17.23
N SER A 520 6.84 -19.15 16.30
CA SER A 520 6.56 -19.31 14.86
C SER A 520 6.92 -20.70 14.33
N HIS A 521 8.03 -21.29 14.77
CA HIS A 521 8.41 -22.64 14.39
C HIS A 521 7.44 -23.70 14.92
N ILE A 522 6.95 -23.54 16.16
CA ILE A 522 5.96 -24.45 16.74
C ILE A 522 4.63 -24.34 16.02
N ALA A 523 4.16 -23.13 15.71
CA ALA A 523 2.96 -22.92 14.91
C ALA A 523 3.05 -23.62 13.55
N ALA A 524 4.17 -23.44 12.84
CA ALA A 524 4.42 -24.10 11.55
C ALA A 524 4.50 -25.62 11.68
N TRP A 525 5.15 -26.13 12.74
CA TRP A 525 5.25 -27.56 12.99
C TRP A 525 3.90 -28.20 13.31
N VAL A 526 3.11 -27.63 14.23
CA VAL A 526 1.76 -28.13 14.54
C VAL A 526 0.89 -28.14 13.27
N ARG A 527 0.98 -27.08 12.45
CA ARG A 527 0.27 -27.05 11.16
C ARG A 527 0.71 -28.17 10.22
N SER A 528 2.00 -28.48 10.18
CA SER A 528 2.55 -29.56 9.35
C SER A 528 2.10 -30.97 9.77
N LEU A 529 1.57 -31.14 10.98
CA LEU A 529 1.01 -32.43 11.43
C LEU A 529 -0.32 -32.76 10.73
N GLY A 530 -1.02 -31.76 10.18
CA GLY A 530 -2.32 -31.96 9.52
C GLY A 530 -3.44 -32.39 10.49
N LEU A 531 -3.28 -32.11 11.79
CA LEU A 531 -4.21 -32.56 12.84
C LEU A 531 -5.27 -31.51 13.22
N ILE A 532 -5.19 -30.31 12.66
CA ILE A 532 -6.10 -29.20 12.95
C ILE A 532 -6.65 -28.63 11.66
N ASP A 533 -7.89 -28.15 11.68
CA ASP A 533 -8.48 -27.47 10.53
C ASP A 533 -7.70 -26.21 10.13
N ASP A 534 -7.65 -25.95 8.82
CA ASP A 534 -6.84 -24.87 8.28
C ASP A 534 -7.27 -23.48 8.74
N SER A 535 -8.54 -23.32 9.12
CA SER A 535 -9.11 -22.08 9.62
C SER A 535 -8.76 -21.78 11.09
N VAL A 536 -8.27 -22.76 11.85
CA VAL A 536 -7.90 -22.63 13.28
C VAL A 536 -6.43 -22.27 13.43
N ASP A 537 -6.12 -21.22 14.20
CA ASP A 537 -4.73 -20.83 14.46
C ASP A 537 -4.03 -21.87 15.36
N PRO A 538 -2.88 -22.45 14.97
CA PRO A 538 -2.21 -23.52 15.70
C PRO A 538 -1.73 -23.12 17.10
N SER A 539 -1.66 -21.81 17.39
CA SER A 539 -1.25 -21.28 18.70
C SER A 539 -2.40 -20.60 19.43
N HIS A 540 -3.09 -19.64 18.80
CA HIS A 540 -4.19 -18.90 19.41
C HIS A 540 -5.47 -19.74 19.54
N GLY A 541 -5.59 -20.85 18.81
CA GLY A 541 -6.69 -21.79 18.98
C GLY A 541 -6.74 -22.38 20.40
N TRP A 542 -5.57 -22.66 21.02
CA TRP A 542 -5.50 -23.08 22.43
C TRP A 542 -6.06 -22.04 23.39
N ARG A 543 -5.75 -20.77 23.14
CA ARG A 543 -6.25 -19.66 23.97
C ARG A 543 -7.76 -19.49 23.85
N HIS A 544 -8.32 -19.67 22.64
CA HIS A 544 -9.77 -19.67 22.44
C HIS A 544 -10.41 -20.84 23.17
N ARG A 545 -9.87 -22.05 22.99
CA ARG A 545 -10.34 -23.26 23.66
C ARG A 545 -10.30 -23.12 25.19
N PHE A 546 -9.18 -22.66 25.77
CA PHE A 546 -9.03 -22.47 27.21
C PHE A 546 -10.14 -21.56 27.78
N LYS A 547 -10.51 -20.50 27.05
CA LYS A 547 -11.60 -19.62 27.50
C LYS A 547 -12.97 -20.30 27.39
N THR A 548 -13.21 -21.08 26.34
CA THR A 548 -14.43 -21.89 26.19
C THR A 548 -14.55 -22.92 27.32
N VAL A 549 -13.55 -23.78 27.48
CA VAL A 549 -13.51 -24.83 28.52
C VAL A 549 -13.58 -24.22 29.92
N GLY A 550 -12.92 -23.09 30.16
CA GLY A 550 -13.01 -22.39 31.44
C GLY A 550 -14.41 -21.89 31.77
N ARG A 551 -15.17 -21.42 30.78
CA ARG A 551 -16.58 -21.02 30.97
C ARG A 551 -17.48 -22.22 31.23
N GLU A 552 -17.29 -23.32 30.50
CA GLU A 552 -17.99 -24.58 30.73
C GLU A 552 -17.73 -25.11 32.15
N ALA A 553 -16.50 -24.96 32.63
CA ALA A 553 -16.12 -25.28 34.01
C ALA A 553 -16.65 -24.28 35.05
N GLY A 554 -17.43 -23.26 34.66
CA GLY A 554 -18.03 -22.26 35.54
C GLY A 554 -17.03 -21.26 36.15
N ILE A 555 -15.90 -21.00 35.47
CA ILE A 555 -14.90 -20.02 35.90
C ILE A 555 -15.29 -18.64 35.39
N ASN A 556 -15.25 -17.65 36.28
CA ASN A 556 -15.56 -16.25 35.93
C ASN A 556 -14.59 -15.69 34.87
N ASP A 557 -15.12 -14.94 33.90
CA ASP A 557 -14.34 -14.36 32.79
C ASP A 557 -13.19 -13.45 33.27
N ARG A 558 -13.33 -12.74 34.41
CA ARG A 558 -12.25 -11.95 35.04
C ARG A 558 -11.07 -12.83 35.44
N ILE A 559 -11.33 -14.02 35.99
CA ILE A 559 -10.29 -14.97 36.39
C ILE A 559 -9.60 -15.56 35.15
N LEU A 560 -10.38 -15.92 34.13
CA LEU A 560 -9.84 -16.40 32.85
C LEU A 560 -8.97 -15.33 32.18
N ASP A 561 -9.41 -14.08 32.19
CA ASP A 561 -8.67 -12.96 31.63
C ASP A 561 -7.40 -12.65 32.44
N ALA A 562 -7.42 -12.79 33.77
CA ALA A 562 -6.24 -12.68 34.61
C ALA A 562 -5.21 -13.80 34.34
N LEU A 563 -5.66 -15.06 34.15
CA LEU A 563 -4.79 -16.19 33.76
C LEU A 563 -4.16 -15.95 32.37
N GLN A 564 -4.99 -15.53 31.42
CA GLN A 564 -4.58 -15.28 30.04
C GLN A 564 -3.77 -13.97 29.87
N GLY A 565 -3.85 -13.02 30.80
CA GLY A 565 -3.23 -11.70 30.69
C GLY A 565 -3.94 -10.81 29.65
N HIS A 566 -5.28 -10.77 29.68
CA HIS A 566 -6.06 -9.72 29.02
C HIS A 566 -6.25 -8.54 29.98
N ALA A 567 -6.18 -7.32 29.44
CA ALA A 567 -6.54 -6.14 30.21
C ALA A 567 -8.07 -6.10 30.43
N GLY A 568 -8.47 -5.55 31.58
CA GLY A 568 -9.86 -5.24 31.87
C GLY A 568 -10.47 -4.37 30.77
N ARG A 569 -11.75 -4.56 30.48
CA ARG A 569 -12.48 -3.77 29.48
C ARG A 569 -13.30 -2.65 30.12
N THR A 570 -13.56 -2.76 31.42
CA THR A 570 -14.40 -1.85 32.19
C THR A 570 -13.67 -1.36 33.42
N ALA A 571 -14.05 -0.19 33.95
CA ALA A 571 -13.46 0.33 35.20
C ALA A 571 -13.67 -0.62 36.40
N GLY A 572 -14.76 -1.40 36.41
CA GLY A 572 -14.99 -2.44 37.41
C GLY A 572 -14.00 -3.62 37.31
N ASP A 573 -13.42 -3.86 36.13
CA ASP A 573 -12.39 -4.87 35.93
C ASP A 573 -11.07 -4.53 36.65
N ASP A 574 -10.91 -3.29 37.10
CA ASP A 574 -9.74 -2.85 37.87
C ASP A 574 -9.95 -2.96 39.40
N TYR A 575 -11.18 -3.21 39.88
CA TYR A 575 -11.46 -3.32 41.31
C TYR A 575 -11.27 -4.76 41.84
N GLY A 576 -10.24 -4.94 42.66
CA GLY A 576 -9.93 -6.19 43.38
C GLY A 576 -8.97 -7.13 42.65
N ASP A 577 -7.97 -7.67 43.36
CA ASP A 577 -6.98 -8.55 42.76
C ASP A 577 -7.46 -10.00 42.63
N VAL A 578 -7.21 -10.62 41.48
CA VAL A 578 -7.35 -12.07 41.32
C VAL A 578 -6.11 -12.74 41.93
N THR A 579 -6.22 -13.14 43.19
CA THR A 579 -5.13 -13.75 43.97
C THR A 579 -4.62 -15.06 43.35
N LEU A 580 -3.39 -15.47 43.70
CA LEU A 580 -2.83 -16.75 43.25
C LEU A 580 -3.69 -17.95 43.68
N LYS A 581 -4.28 -17.91 44.89
CA LYS A 581 -5.18 -18.95 45.40
C LYS A 581 -6.45 -19.06 44.54
N THR A 582 -7.05 -17.92 44.18
CA THR A 582 -8.20 -17.87 43.27
C THR A 582 -7.86 -18.43 41.89
N ARG A 583 -6.67 -18.11 41.36
CA ARG A 583 -6.19 -18.66 40.08
C ARG A 583 -5.97 -20.17 40.17
N ASP A 584 -5.45 -20.68 41.28
CA ASP A 584 -5.16 -22.12 41.46
C ASP A 584 -6.45 -22.92 41.52
N ALA A 585 -7.42 -22.45 42.30
CA ALA A 585 -8.75 -23.04 42.35
C ALA A 585 -9.43 -23.08 40.97
N ALA A 586 -9.25 -22.03 40.16
CA ALA A 586 -9.75 -22.00 38.80
C ALA A 586 -9.03 -22.98 37.87
N ILE A 587 -7.69 -23.04 37.92
CA ILE A 587 -6.90 -23.98 37.11
C ILE A 587 -7.27 -25.42 37.45
N ARG A 588 -7.50 -25.77 38.72
CA ARG A 588 -7.93 -27.12 39.14
C ARG A 588 -9.32 -27.52 38.62
N ARG A 589 -10.16 -26.56 38.22
CA ARG A 589 -11.47 -26.84 37.60
C ARG A 589 -11.36 -27.10 36.10
N ILE A 590 -10.24 -26.77 35.46
CA ILE A 590 -10.02 -27.12 34.06
C ILE A 590 -9.85 -28.65 33.97
N PRO A 591 -10.61 -29.34 33.12
CA PRO A 591 -10.50 -30.79 32.99
C PRO A 591 -9.16 -31.19 32.37
N ALA A 592 -8.62 -32.32 32.85
CA ALA A 592 -7.47 -32.95 32.22
C ALA A 592 -7.83 -33.53 30.84
N TYR A 593 -6.88 -33.46 29.90
CA TYR A 593 -7.02 -34.07 28.58
C TYR A 593 -6.82 -35.58 28.65
N LYS A 594 -7.76 -36.36 28.09
CA LYS A 594 -7.64 -37.83 27.99
C LYS A 594 -6.86 -38.20 26.72
N VAL A 595 -5.54 -38.41 26.85
CA VAL A 595 -4.63 -38.56 25.70
C VAL A 595 -3.90 -39.91 25.62
N GLY A 596 -4.31 -40.89 26.44
CA GLY A 596 -3.68 -42.21 26.55
C GLY A 596 -3.02 -42.39 27.89
#